data_AF-A0AAD4PK11-F1
#
_entry.id   AF-A0AAD4PK11-F1
#
_cell.length_a   1.000
_cell.length_b   1.000
_cell.length_c   1.000
_cell.angle_alpha   90.00
_cell.angle_beta   90.00
_cell.angle_gamma   90.00
#
_symmetry.space_group_name_H-M   'P 1'
#
loop_
_entity.id
_entity.type
_entity.pdbx_description
1 polymer ?
#
loop_
_entity_poly.entity_id
_entity_poly.type
_entity_poly.pdbx_seq_one_letter_code
_entity_poly.pdbx_strand_id
1 'polypeptide(L)'
;MSLNLSKLLLFSWPILYLELYSMAQNNANLLCTQMMNTQLLEKCCGDSRPSNLPYENSNCEKYKDNYGACRYECIYNSFQLLHDNGSLHMPNVNKMVNKLYTPRNGYNSYRLMLLDAFEHCETLSASYKGLVEMYTTIPDPDTGLNSEGVKCKRNALIFAKCTTANMFLNCPIDFWQDNAQDCAYSRRLLAHCVRFLND
;
A
#
# COMPACT_ATOMS: atom_id res chain seq x y z
N MET A 1 9.00 -60.65 11.43
CA MET A 1 8.18 -59.76 10.57
C MET A 1 8.97 -58.50 10.31
N SER A 2 9.68 -58.44 9.17
CA SER A 2 10.39 -57.24 8.73
C SER A 2 9.41 -56.31 8.01
N LEU A 3 9.04 -55.22 8.67
CA LEU A 3 8.28 -54.15 8.03
C LEU A 3 9.16 -53.50 6.96
N ASN A 4 8.70 -53.59 5.72
CA ASN A 4 9.41 -53.19 4.50
C ASN A 4 9.39 -51.66 4.39
N LEU A 5 10.42 -50.98 4.93
CA LEU A 5 10.58 -49.51 4.96
C LEU A 5 10.48 -48.85 3.57
N SER A 6 10.69 -49.60 2.49
CA SER A 6 10.73 -49.12 1.10
C SER A 6 9.37 -48.65 0.55
N LYS A 7 8.24 -49.13 1.09
CA LYS A 7 6.89 -48.75 0.63
C LYS A 7 6.34 -47.47 1.28
N LEU A 8 6.97 -46.99 2.36
CA LEU A 8 6.57 -45.74 3.05
C LEU A 8 7.07 -44.48 2.35
N LEU A 9 8.10 -44.58 1.49
CA LEU A 9 8.70 -43.43 0.81
C LEU A 9 7.98 -43.01 -0.49
N LEU A 10 7.10 -43.85 -1.04
CA LEU A 10 6.38 -43.54 -2.28
C LEU A 10 5.08 -42.74 -2.07
N PHE A 11 4.58 -42.69 -0.83
CA PHE A 11 3.39 -41.91 -0.46
C PHE A 11 3.71 -40.54 0.16
N SER A 12 4.98 -40.25 0.45
CA SER A 12 5.39 -38.98 1.07
C SER A 12 5.64 -37.85 0.05
N TRP A 13 5.87 -38.16 -1.22
CA TRP A 13 6.09 -37.15 -2.28
C TRP A 13 4.90 -36.21 -2.54
N PRO A 14 3.65 -36.66 -2.67
CA PRO A 14 2.52 -35.74 -2.86
C PRO A 14 2.24 -34.89 -1.61
N ILE A 15 2.50 -35.43 -0.41
CA ILE A 15 2.35 -34.69 0.86
C ILE A 15 3.42 -33.60 0.97
N LEU A 16 4.68 -33.93 0.68
CA LEU A 16 5.78 -32.95 0.61
C LEU A 16 5.52 -31.86 -0.45
N TYR A 17 4.93 -32.21 -1.60
CA TYR A 17 4.59 -31.22 -2.63
C TYR A 17 3.48 -30.26 -2.16
N LEU A 18 2.46 -30.76 -1.46
CA LEU A 18 1.38 -29.94 -0.88
C LEU A 18 1.88 -29.08 0.29
N GLU A 19 2.78 -29.59 1.12
CA GLU A 19 3.41 -28.83 2.21
C GLU A 19 4.35 -27.74 1.66
N LEU A 20 5.14 -28.05 0.63
CA LEU A 20 5.98 -27.05 -0.05
C LEU A 20 5.13 -26.02 -0.80
N TYR A 21 4.03 -26.42 -1.42
CA TYR A 21 3.10 -25.52 -2.10
C TYR A 21 2.41 -24.58 -1.11
N SER A 22 1.88 -25.10 0.00
CA SER A 22 1.26 -24.28 1.05
C SER A 22 2.26 -23.37 1.76
N MET A 23 3.50 -23.82 2.01
CA MET A 23 4.57 -22.96 2.52
C MET A 23 5.00 -21.89 1.52
N ALA A 24 5.10 -22.22 0.22
CA ALA A 24 5.37 -21.23 -0.82
C ALA A 24 4.24 -20.21 -0.93
N GLN A 25 2.99 -20.64 -0.79
CA GLN A 25 1.82 -19.75 -0.80
C GLN A 25 1.78 -18.84 0.43
N ASN A 26 2.11 -19.37 1.61
CA ASN A 26 2.21 -18.60 2.85
C ASN A 26 3.37 -17.60 2.82
N ASN A 27 4.52 -18.00 2.28
CA ASN A 27 5.68 -17.12 2.11
C ASN A 27 5.41 -16.06 1.04
N ALA A 28 4.79 -16.42 -0.08
CA ALA A 28 4.36 -15.47 -1.10
C ALA A 28 3.33 -14.49 -0.53
N ASN A 29 2.33 -14.96 0.22
CA ASN A 29 1.36 -14.09 0.91
C ASN A 29 2.07 -13.14 1.88
N LEU A 30 3.01 -13.63 2.69
CA LEU A 30 3.79 -12.79 3.61
C LEU A 30 4.61 -11.74 2.86
N LEU A 31 5.29 -12.12 1.79
CA LEU A 31 6.08 -11.20 0.94
C LEU A 31 5.17 -10.19 0.21
N CYS A 32 3.98 -10.59 -0.24
CA CYS A 32 3.00 -9.70 -0.85
C CYS A 32 2.35 -8.75 0.16
N THR A 33 2.17 -9.17 1.41
CA THR A 33 1.75 -8.23 2.47
C THR A 33 2.82 -7.19 2.80
N GLN A 34 4.11 -7.51 2.63
CA GLN A 34 5.19 -6.52 2.74
C GLN A 34 5.14 -5.47 1.62
N MET A 35 4.52 -5.77 0.47
CA MET A 35 4.27 -4.78 -0.58
C MET A 35 3.23 -3.73 -0.19
N MET A 36 2.56 -3.85 0.96
CA MET A 36 1.71 -2.81 1.54
C MET A 36 2.49 -1.88 2.48
N ASN A 37 3.82 -2.00 2.55
CA ASN A 37 4.68 -1.08 3.28
C ASN A 37 4.80 0.25 2.52
N THR A 38 3.95 1.21 2.89
CA THR A 38 3.93 2.54 2.25
C THR A 38 5.26 3.29 2.37
N GLN A 39 6.04 3.05 3.43
CA GLN A 39 7.36 3.70 3.58
C GLN A 39 8.32 3.28 2.48
N LEU A 40 8.41 1.98 2.24
CA LEU A 40 9.26 1.44 1.20
C LEU A 40 8.79 1.91 -0.18
N LEU A 41 7.48 1.83 -0.44
CA LEU A 41 6.93 2.22 -1.73
C LEU A 41 7.13 3.72 -2.04
N GLU A 42 6.88 4.60 -1.07
CA GLU A 42 7.11 6.04 -1.23
C GLU A 42 8.59 6.36 -1.42
N LYS A 43 9.48 5.67 -0.69
CA LYS A 43 10.94 5.83 -0.84
C LYS A 43 11.41 5.49 -2.26
N CYS A 44 10.73 4.56 -2.93
CA CYS A 44 11.09 4.13 -4.27
C CYS A 44 10.44 4.96 -5.38
N CYS A 45 9.18 5.39 -5.17
CA CYS A 45 8.43 6.21 -6.12
C CYS A 45 8.12 7.59 -5.54
N GLY A 46 9.17 8.39 -5.47
CA GLY A 46 9.14 9.72 -4.90
C GLY A 46 10.57 10.17 -4.71
N ASP A 47 10.88 11.35 -5.24
CA ASP A 47 11.90 12.16 -4.57
C ASP A 47 11.31 12.58 -3.22
N SER A 48 12.15 12.79 -2.22
CA SER A 48 11.79 13.29 -0.89
C SER A 48 10.87 14.52 -0.91
N ARG A 49 10.79 15.24 -2.03
CA ARG A 49 10.03 16.49 -2.18
C ARG A 49 8.54 16.32 -2.55
N PRO A 50 8.13 15.65 -3.64
CA PRO A 50 6.71 15.47 -3.97
C PRO A 50 5.89 14.78 -2.86
N SER A 51 6.48 13.82 -2.13
CA SER A 51 5.82 13.16 -0.99
C SER A 51 5.65 14.08 0.22
N ASN A 52 6.45 15.14 0.34
CA ASN A 52 6.38 16.11 1.44
C ASN A 52 5.32 17.20 1.24
N LEU A 53 4.89 17.47 0.00
CA LEU A 53 3.96 18.56 -0.32
C LEU A 53 2.65 18.54 0.50
N PRO A 54 2.01 17.39 0.77
CA PRO A 54 0.81 17.36 1.61
C PRO A 54 1.08 17.83 3.05
N TYR A 55 2.28 17.59 3.58
CA TYR A 55 2.68 18.00 4.94
C TYR A 55 3.00 19.48 5.00
N GLU A 56 3.73 20.00 4.00
CA GLU A 56 4.03 21.44 3.87
C GLU A 56 2.76 22.30 3.74
N ASN A 57 1.63 21.69 3.38
CA ASN A 57 0.34 22.34 3.16
C ASN A 57 -0.75 21.91 4.16
N SER A 58 -0.34 21.32 5.29
CA SER A 58 -1.24 20.90 6.37
C SER A 58 -0.59 21.08 7.74
N ASN A 59 -1.32 20.77 8.81
CA ASN A 59 -0.79 20.75 10.19
C ASN A 59 -0.33 19.34 10.60
N CYS A 60 0.07 18.50 9.64
CA CYS A 60 0.34 17.08 9.83
C CYS A 60 1.81 16.71 9.96
N GLU A 61 2.73 17.70 10.03
CA GLU A 61 4.18 17.47 10.07
C GLU A 61 4.59 16.49 11.20
N LYS A 62 3.91 16.53 12.35
CA LYS A 62 4.18 15.62 13.48
C LYS A 62 4.01 14.13 13.17
N TYR A 63 3.33 13.78 12.07
CA TYR A 63 3.12 12.41 11.64
C TYR A 63 3.91 12.04 10.38
N LYS A 64 4.77 12.93 9.89
CA LYS A 64 5.51 12.73 8.65
C LYS A 64 6.30 11.42 8.63
N ASP A 65 6.96 11.05 9.73
CA ASP A 65 7.74 9.81 9.78
C ASP A 65 6.96 8.60 10.28
N ASN A 66 5.68 8.77 10.64
CA ASN A 66 4.81 7.70 11.12
C ASN A 66 3.98 7.13 9.97
N TYR A 67 4.46 6.10 9.28
CA TYR A 67 3.75 5.50 8.13
C TYR A 67 2.48 4.69 8.48
N GLY A 68 1.92 4.88 9.68
CA GLY A 68 0.68 4.27 10.17
C GLY A 68 -0.59 5.09 9.93
N ALA A 69 -1.69 4.65 10.54
CA ALA A 69 -3.02 5.23 10.31
C ALA A 69 -3.12 6.73 10.58
N CYS A 70 -2.44 7.24 11.63
CA CYS A 70 -2.52 8.64 12.03
C CYS A 70 -1.99 9.62 10.98
N ARG A 71 -0.93 9.25 10.26
CA ARG A 71 -0.37 10.08 9.19
C ARG A 71 -1.39 10.32 8.10
N TYR A 72 -2.02 9.25 7.63
CA TYR A 72 -2.98 9.34 6.54
C TYR A 72 -4.30 9.93 7.00
N GLU A 73 -4.79 9.60 8.22
CA GLU A 73 -5.98 10.25 8.76
C GLU A 73 -5.78 11.77 8.85
N CYS A 74 -4.64 12.24 9.34
CA CYS A 74 -4.38 13.68 9.43
C CYS A 74 -4.43 14.35 8.05
N ILE A 75 -3.71 13.80 7.06
CA ILE A 75 -3.69 14.36 5.70
C ILE A 75 -5.08 14.33 5.07
N TYR A 76 -5.77 13.20 5.15
CA TYR A 76 -7.10 13.05 4.55
C TYR A 76 -8.12 13.97 5.19
N ASN A 77 -8.05 14.19 6.50
CA ASN A 77 -8.90 15.16 7.19
C ASN A 77 -8.55 16.60 6.81
N SER A 78 -7.25 16.94 6.73
CA SER A 78 -6.78 18.29 6.37
C SER A 78 -7.25 18.73 4.99
N PHE A 79 -7.39 17.79 4.05
CA PHE A 79 -7.86 18.07 2.69
C PHE A 79 -9.30 17.60 2.42
N GLN A 80 -10.00 17.08 3.44
CA GLN A 80 -11.37 16.57 3.36
C GLN A 80 -11.54 15.52 2.25
N LEU A 81 -10.62 14.55 2.20
CA LEU A 81 -10.54 13.56 1.13
C LEU A 81 -11.53 12.40 1.26
N LEU A 82 -12.25 12.30 2.38
CA LEU A 82 -13.25 11.26 2.62
C LEU A 82 -14.63 11.85 2.83
N HIS A 83 -15.65 11.16 2.33
CA HIS A 83 -17.04 11.31 2.75
C HIS A 83 -17.26 10.70 4.15
N ASP A 84 -18.39 11.02 4.79
CA ASP A 84 -18.78 10.46 6.09
C ASP A 84 -18.90 8.93 6.10
N ASN A 85 -19.24 8.34 4.94
CA ASN A 85 -19.30 6.89 4.75
C ASN A 85 -17.92 6.23 4.58
N GLY A 86 -16.83 7.02 4.65
CA GLY A 86 -15.46 6.56 4.52
C GLY A 86 -14.97 6.35 3.09
N SER A 87 -15.76 6.66 2.05
CA SER A 87 -15.33 6.62 0.65
C SER A 87 -14.57 7.88 0.23
N LEU A 88 -13.79 7.82 -0.86
CA LEU A 88 -13.03 8.97 -1.38
C LEU A 88 -13.95 10.07 -1.92
N HIS A 89 -13.71 11.30 -1.48
CA HIS A 89 -14.33 12.50 -2.05
C HIS A 89 -13.52 12.99 -3.25
N MET A 90 -13.69 12.34 -4.41
CA MET A 90 -12.88 12.58 -5.62
C MET A 90 -12.77 14.06 -6.05
N PRO A 91 -13.81 14.91 -5.93
CA PRO A 91 -13.65 16.34 -6.20
C PRO A 91 -12.60 17.04 -5.31
N ASN A 92 -12.47 16.62 -4.04
CA ASN A 92 -11.49 17.18 -3.10
C ASN A 92 -10.10 16.60 -3.35
N VAL A 93 -10.02 15.31 -3.72
CA VAL A 93 -8.79 14.69 -4.21
C VAL A 93 -8.26 15.46 -5.43
N ASN A 94 -9.09 15.66 -6.45
CA ASN A 94 -8.75 16.42 -7.65
C ASN A 94 -8.26 17.84 -7.30
N LYS A 95 -8.96 18.52 -6.40
CA LYS A 95 -8.59 19.87 -5.95
C LYS A 95 -7.23 19.88 -5.25
N MET A 96 -7.00 18.94 -4.31
CA MET A 96 -5.73 18.81 -3.61
C MET A 96 -4.58 18.52 -4.59
N VAL A 97 -4.73 17.49 -5.41
CA VAL A 97 -3.67 17.03 -6.31
C VAL A 97 -3.31 18.12 -7.34
N ASN A 98 -4.29 18.76 -7.96
CA ASN A 98 -4.02 19.84 -8.92
C ASN A 98 -3.48 21.12 -8.28
N LYS A 99 -3.71 21.33 -6.98
CA LYS A 99 -3.11 22.46 -6.23
C LYS A 99 -1.63 22.20 -5.92
N LEU A 100 -1.30 20.99 -5.45
CA LEU A 100 0.03 20.68 -4.95
C LEU A 100 1.01 20.29 -6.07
N TYR A 101 0.55 19.49 -7.03
CA TYR A 101 1.39 18.96 -8.09
C TYR A 101 1.01 19.67 -9.38
N THR A 102 1.86 20.54 -9.89
CA THR A 102 1.55 21.37 -11.07
C THR A 102 2.62 21.20 -12.14
N PRO A 103 2.33 21.52 -13.42
CA PRO A 103 3.38 21.61 -14.42
C PRO A 103 4.46 22.63 -14.05
N ARG A 104 4.11 23.70 -13.32
CA ARG A 104 5.05 24.77 -12.95
C ARG A 104 6.10 24.34 -11.93
N ASN A 105 5.78 23.40 -11.03
CA ASN A 105 6.75 22.85 -10.08
C ASN A 105 7.38 21.53 -10.56
N GLY A 106 7.20 21.18 -11.85
CA GLY A 106 7.81 20.00 -12.45
C GLY A 106 7.12 18.67 -12.14
N TYR A 107 5.96 18.68 -11.47
CA TYR A 107 5.31 17.45 -10.99
C TYR A 107 4.13 16.99 -11.84
N ASN A 108 4.08 17.33 -13.14
CA ASN A 108 2.92 16.98 -13.97
C ASN A 108 2.75 15.47 -14.18
N SER A 109 3.82 14.71 -14.42
CA SER A 109 3.73 13.24 -14.56
C SER A 109 3.38 12.57 -13.23
N TYR A 110 3.93 13.05 -12.11
CA TYR A 110 3.53 12.62 -10.77
C TYR A 110 2.05 12.90 -10.47
N ARG A 111 1.57 14.10 -10.82
CA ARG A 111 0.16 14.51 -10.71
C ARG A 111 -0.77 13.55 -11.43
N LEU A 112 -0.47 13.25 -12.70
CA LEU A 112 -1.31 12.37 -13.52
C LEU A 112 -1.36 10.95 -12.95
N MET A 113 -0.21 10.40 -12.57
CA MET A 113 -0.12 9.09 -11.90
C MET A 113 -0.90 9.07 -10.58
N LEU A 114 -0.77 10.11 -9.75
CA LEU A 114 -1.46 10.18 -8.46
C LEU A 114 -2.98 10.23 -8.63
N LEU A 115 -3.48 10.98 -9.61
CA LEU A 115 -4.92 11.02 -9.94
C LEU A 115 -5.43 9.66 -10.38
N ASP A 116 -4.74 9.01 -11.31
CA ASP A 116 -5.08 7.68 -11.83
C ASP A 116 -5.10 6.63 -10.70
N ALA A 117 -4.10 6.66 -9.81
CA ALA A 117 -4.04 5.78 -8.66
C ALA A 117 -5.23 5.99 -7.70
N PHE A 118 -5.63 7.23 -7.43
CA PHE A 118 -6.81 7.50 -6.59
C PHE A 118 -8.10 7.00 -7.23
N GLU A 119 -8.29 7.22 -8.53
CA GLU A 119 -9.47 6.77 -9.27
C GLU A 119 -9.58 5.24 -9.30
N HIS A 120 -8.46 4.55 -9.54
CA HIS A 120 -8.38 3.10 -9.48
C HIS A 120 -8.74 2.57 -8.08
N CYS A 121 -8.20 3.19 -7.03
CA CYS A 121 -8.43 2.77 -5.65
C CYS A 121 -9.85 3.07 -5.15
N GLU A 122 -10.49 4.13 -5.63
CA GLU A 122 -11.93 4.33 -5.43
C GLU A 122 -12.70 3.13 -5.99
N THR A 123 -12.46 2.81 -7.26
CA THR A 123 -13.22 1.78 -7.99
C THR A 123 -13.05 0.41 -7.33
N LEU A 124 -11.82 0.10 -6.93
CA LEU A 124 -11.48 -1.12 -6.22
C LEU A 124 -12.17 -1.17 -4.85
N SER A 125 -12.14 -0.08 -4.09
CA SER A 125 -12.77 -0.02 -2.77
C SER A 125 -14.29 -0.20 -2.84
N ALA A 126 -14.94 0.32 -3.88
CA ALA A 126 -16.37 0.13 -4.13
C ALA A 126 -16.67 -1.35 -4.45
N SER A 127 -15.82 -1.99 -5.24
CA SER A 127 -15.96 -3.40 -5.64
C SER A 127 -15.75 -4.37 -4.47
N TYR A 128 -14.92 -4.01 -3.50
CA TYR A 128 -14.57 -4.84 -2.34
C TYR A 128 -15.01 -4.23 -1.00
N LYS A 129 -16.11 -3.47 -0.99
CA LYS A 129 -16.57 -2.69 0.17
C LYS A 129 -16.64 -3.49 1.48
N GLY A 130 -17.18 -4.71 1.44
CA GLY A 130 -17.28 -5.55 2.65
C GLY A 130 -15.93 -5.94 3.25
N LEU A 131 -14.90 -6.15 2.41
CA LEU A 131 -13.54 -6.45 2.86
C LEU A 131 -12.86 -5.19 3.43
N VAL A 132 -13.09 -4.04 2.82
CA VAL A 132 -12.63 -2.74 3.31
C VAL A 132 -13.22 -2.45 4.70
N GLU A 133 -14.54 -2.62 4.85
CA GLU A 133 -15.23 -2.46 6.14
C GLU A 133 -14.65 -3.40 7.20
N MET A 134 -14.47 -4.68 6.88
CA MET A 134 -13.83 -5.64 7.79
C MET A 134 -12.43 -5.17 8.22
N TYR A 135 -11.58 -4.75 7.28
CA TYR A 135 -10.21 -4.32 7.58
C TYR A 135 -10.14 -3.10 8.52
N THR A 136 -11.12 -2.18 8.40
CA THR A 136 -11.19 -1.01 9.29
C THR A 136 -11.51 -1.35 10.74
N THR A 137 -12.07 -2.53 11.01
CA THR A 137 -12.48 -2.96 12.36
C THR A 137 -11.43 -3.77 13.12
N ILE A 138 -10.42 -4.31 12.42
CA ILE A 138 -9.35 -5.13 13.04
C ILE A 138 -8.48 -4.23 13.97
N PRO A 139 -8.01 -4.71 15.13
CA PRO A 139 -7.02 -4.01 15.96
C PRO A 139 -5.67 -3.84 15.24
N ASP A 140 -4.88 -2.82 15.62
CA ASP A 140 -3.52 -2.63 15.06
C ASP A 140 -2.49 -3.27 15.97
N PRO A 141 -1.64 -4.19 15.48
CA PRO A 141 -0.48 -4.63 16.24
C PRO A 141 0.53 -3.50 16.46
N ASP A 142 0.66 -2.57 15.52
CA ASP A 142 1.40 -1.32 15.71
C ASP A 142 0.39 -0.30 16.21
N THR A 143 0.34 -0.08 17.52
CA THR A 143 -0.62 0.80 18.18
C THR A 143 -0.73 2.11 17.42
N GLY A 144 -1.73 2.24 16.53
CA GLY A 144 -1.98 3.38 15.65
C GLY A 144 -2.51 4.56 16.44
N LEU A 145 -1.79 4.88 17.51
CA LEU A 145 -2.05 5.92 18.46
C LEU A 145 -1.35 7.18 17.97
N ASN A 146 -2.05 8.30 18.05
CA ASN A 146 -1.43 9.59 17.83
C ASN A 146 -0.51 9.96 19.00
N SER A 147 0.09 11.15 18.94
CA SER A 147 0.95 11.71 20.00
C SER A 147 0.27 11.84 21.38
N GLU A 148 -1.05 11.65 21.44
CA GLU A 148 -1.90 11.82 22.63
C GLU A 148 -2.50 10.46 23.09
N GLY A 149 -2.09 9.34 22.49
CA GLY A 149 -2.63 8.02 22.85
C GLY A 149 -4.03 7.73 22.28
N VAL A 150 -4.50 8.47 21.27
CA VAL A 150 -5.80 8.28 20.62
C VAL A 150 -5.64 7.43 19.36
N LYS A 151 -6.48 6.41 19.22
CA LYS A 151 -6.50 5.52 18.05
C LYS A 151 -7.01 6.25 16.81
N CYS A 152 -6.19 6.27 15.76
CA CYS A 152 -6.53 6.89 14.48
C CYS A 152 -7.40 5.99 13.61
N LYS A 153 -8.28 6.59 12.79
CA LYS A 153 -9.15 5.85 11.85
C LYS A 153 -8.35 5.30 10.68
N ARG A 154 -8.72 4.11 10.24
CA ARG A 154 -8.00 3.34 9.20
C ARG A 154 -8.47 3.56 7.78
N ASN A 155 -9.62 4.20 7.59
CA ASN A 155 -10.20 4.42 6.26
C ASN A 155 -9.17 5.08 5.32
N ALA A 156 -8.49 6.12 5.80
CA ALA A 156 -7.45 6.81 5.06
C ALA A 156 -6.22 5.92 4.76
N LEU A 157 -5.84 5.03 5.70
CA LEU A 157 -4.69 4.13 5.51
C LEU A 157 -4.93 3.12 4.38
N ILE A 158 -6.16 2.64 4.19
CA ILE A 158 -6.48 1.70 3.11
C ILE A 158 -6.26 2.38 1.76
N PHE A 159 -6.83 3.57 1.57
CA PHE A 159 -6.64 4.33 0.35
C PHE A 159 -5.19 4.72 0.13
N ALA A 160 -4.46 5.11 1.18
CA ALA A 160 -3.04 5.39 1.09
C ALA A 160 -2.24 4.18 0.62
N LYS A 161 -2.44 3.01 1.24
CA LYS A 161 -1.76 1.77 0.82
C LYS A 161 -2.06 1.43 -0.64
N CYS A 162 -3.33 1.49 -1.04
CA CYS A 162 -3.72 1.22 -2.42
C CYS A 162 -3.10 2.23 -3.41
N THR A 163 -3.16 3.53 -3.09
CA THR A 163 -2.69 4.60 -3.96
C THR A 163 -1.17 4.53 -4.11
N THR A 164 -0.43 4.38 -3.00
CA THR A 164 1.03 4.27 -3.02
C THR A 164 1.49 3.01 -3.77
N ALA A 165 0.79 1.89 -3.64
CA ALA A 165 1.10 0.68 -4.41
C ALA A 165 0.89 0.89 -5.91
N ASN A 166 -0.21 1.52 -6.31
CA ASN A 166 -0.49 1.84 -7.72
C ASN A 166 0.51 2.87 -8.29
N MET A 167 0.90 3.87 -7.50
CA MET A 167 1.94 4.82 -7.90
C MET A 167 3.28 4.13 -8.08
N PHE A 168 3.66 3.25 -7.15
CA PHE A 168 4.91 2.50 -7.27
C PHE A 168 4.95 1.63 -8.53
N LEU A 169 3.84 0.98 -8.91
CA LEU A 169 3.73 0.22 -10.15
C LEU A 169 3.92 1.07 -11.40
N ASN A 170 3.36 2.27 -11.38
CA ASN A 170 3.29 3.16 -12.55
C ASN A 170 4.27 4.34 -12.45
N CYS A 171 5.32 4.19 -11.63
CA CYS A 171 6.19 5.30 -11.27
C CYS A 171 6.90 5.87 -12.50
N PRO A 172 6.78 7.17 -12.81
CA PRO A 172 7.54 7.79 -13.88
C PRO A 172 9.03 7.73 -13.55
N ILE A 173 9.85 7.54 -14.58
CA ILE A 173 11.30 7.36 -14.44
C ILE A 173 11.97 8.52 -13.70
N ASP A 174 11.47 9.75 -13.88
CA ASP A 174 12.00 10.95 -13.23
C ASP A 174 11.80 10.98 -11.70
N PHE A 175 10.90 10.16 -11.17
CA PHE A 175 10.63 10.03 -9.73
C PHE A 175 11.11 8.71 -9.13
N TRP A 176 11.57 7.80 -9.98
CA TRP A 176 12.06 6.49 -9.57
C TRP A 176 13.44 6.59 -8.95
N GLN A 177 13.62 6.00 -7.77
CA GLN A 177 14.87 6.04 -7.02
C GLN A 177 15.69 4.77 -7.27
N ASP A 178 16.47 4.71 -8.36
CA ASP A 178 17.32 3.56 -8.70
C ASP A 178 18.37 3.24 -7.63
N ASN A 179 18.85 4.26 -6.92
CA ASN A 179 19.88 4.14 -5.88
C ASN A 179 19.32 3.82 -4.50
N ALA A 180 17.99 3.82 -4.33
CA ALA A 180 17.38 3.45 -3.07
C ALA A 180 17.41 1.92 -2.92
N GLN A 181 18.05 1.46 -1.84
CA GLN A 181 18.08 0.05 -1.48
C GLN A 181 16.65 -0.52 -1.45
N ASP A 182 16.51 -1.75 -1.97
CA ASP A 182 15.28 -2.55 -2.04
C ASP A 182 14.29 -2.20 -3.16
N CYS A 183 14.40 -1.05 -3.85
CA CYS A 183 13.42 -0.66 -4.86
C CYS A 183 13.35 -1.60 -6.08
N ALA A 184 14.51 -2.02 -6.59
CA ALA A 184 14.56 -2.98 -7.70
C ALA A 184 14.03 -4.37 -7.30
N TYR A 185 14.24 -4.78 -6.05
CA TYR A 185 13.72 -6.04 -5.51
C TYR A 185 12.20 -5.97 -5.34
N SER A 186 11.69 -4.91 -4.70
CA SER A 186 10.26 -4.66 -4.51
C SER A 186 9.49 -4.60 -5.83
N ARG A 187 10.08 -4.04 -6.90
CA ARG A 187 9.43 -4.01 -8.22
C ARG A 187 9.23 -5.40 -8.80
N ARG A 188 10.23 -6.28 -8.64
CA ARG A 188 10.14 -7.69 -9.06
C ARG A 188 9.15 -8.47 -8.21
N LEU A 189 9.19 -8.25 -6.89
CA LEU A 189 8.27 -8.90 -5.97
C LEU A 189 6.81 -8.49 -6.23
N LEU A 190 6.54 -7.22 -6.51
CA LEU A 190 5.19 -6.76 -6.81
C LEU A 190 4.67 -7.34 -8.12
N ALA A 191 5.48 -7.39 -9.17
CA ALA A 191 5.10 -8.04 -10.43
C ALA A 191 4.73 -9.52 -10.22
N HIS A 192 5.45 -10.20 -9.33
CA HIS A 192 5.11 -11.57 -8.92
C HIS A 192 3.80 -11.63 -8.13
N CYS A 193 3.58 -10.72 -7.18
CA CYS A 193 2.35 -10.65 -6.38
C CYS A 193 1.11 -10.33 -7.22
N VAL A 194 1.19 -9.38 -8.16
CA VAL A 194 0.08 -9.06 -9.06
C VAL A 194 -0.29 -10.28 -9.91
N ARG A 195 0.71 -11.02 -10.42
CA ARG A 195 0.46 -12.26 -11.15
C ARG A 195 -0.20 -13.32 -10.27
N PHE A 196 0.33 -13.54 -9.07
CA PHE A 196 -0.21 -14.50 -8.11
C PHE A 196 -1.66 -14.20 -7.69
N LEU A 197 -2.05 -12.93 -7.62
CA LEU A 197 -3.43 -12.52 -7.28
C LEU A 197 -4.42 -12.60 -8.45
N ASN A 198 -3.92 -12.67 -9.69
CA ASN A 198 -4.73 -12.77 -10.90
C ASN A 198 -4.89 -14.22 -11.40
N ASP A 199 -4.13 -15.17 -10.83
CA ASP A 199 -4.24 -16.62 -11.06
C ASP A 199 -5.21 -17.26 -10.05
#